data_AF-A0A2T3AX49-F1
#
_entry.id   AF-A0A2T3AX49-F1
#
_cell.length_a   1.000
_cell.length_b   1.000
_cell.length_c   1.000
_cell.angle_alpha   90.00
_cell.angle_beta   90.00
_cell.angle_gamma   90.00
#
_symmetry.space_group_name_H-M   'P 1'
#
loop_
_entity.id
_entity.type
_entity.pdbx_description
1 polymer ?
#
loop_
_entity_poly.entity_id
_entity_poly.type
_entity_poly.pdbx_seq_one_letter_code
_entity_poly.pdbx_strand_id
1 'polypeptide(L)'
;MPFGRGYVFIPSPTRYSLSPGESTPQGNGDVYSVALYHQLHCLSIIRRDYFNLLEGILKRDEQDGRIDEDLRKEVREQMANSHNRHCMDYIRLTLECHADMTIEWERTESDGSRFQVDGMQIPHECKKKSALDGFMREQMKRVEEVRRGV
;
A
#
# COMPACT_ATOMS: atom_id res chain seq x y z
N MET A 1 3.22 -0.22 -8.79
CA MET A 1 3.18 -1.18 -7.67
C MET A 1 4.08 -2.37 -8.00
N PRO A 2 4.82 -2.89 -7.03
CA PRO A 2 5.63 -4.10 -7.23
C PRO A 2 4.75 -5.35 -7.49
N PHE A 3 5.40 -6.40 -7.99
CA PHE A 3 4.77 -7.67 -8.37
C PHE A 3 3.96 -8.28 -7.20
N GLY A 4 2.83 -8.91 -7.51
CA GLY A 4 1.99 -9.62 -6.54
C GLY A 4 1.12 -8.76 -5.63
N ARG A 5 1.11 -7.42 -5.83
CA ARG A 5 0.41 -6.44 -4.98
C ARG A 5 0.83 -6.49 -3.49
N GLY A 6 1.86 -7.25 -3.13
CA GLY A 6 2.34 -7.37 -1.76
C GLY A 6 1.69 -8.44 -0.90
N TYR A 7 0.97 -9.40 -1.50
CA TYR A 7 0.28 -10.44 -0.73
C TYR A 7 1.06 -11.75 -0.66
N VAL A 8 0.80 -12.52 0.40
CA VAL A 8 1.34 -13.86 0.62
C VAL A 8 0.23 -14.81 1.07
N PHE A 9 0.34 -16.09 0.70
CA PHE A 9 -0.55 -17.14 1.21
C PHE A 9 0.14 -17.91 2.33
N ILE A 10 -0.53 -18.03 3.47
CA ILE A 10 -0.01 -18.74 4.64
C ILE A 10 -0.93 -19.93 4.93
N PRO A 11 -0.44 -21.18 4.74
CA PRO A 11 -1.21 -22.36 5.12
C PRO A 11 -1.26 -22.48 6.64
N SER A 12 -2.44 -22.84 7.18
CA SER A 12 -2.65 -23.03 8.62
C SER A 12 -2.15 -21.87 9.50
N PRO A 13 -2.66 -20.64 9.31
CA PRO A 13 -2.13 -19.43 9.96
C PRO A 13 -2.13 -19.48 11.50
N THR A 14 -3.05 -20.25 12.09
CA THR A 14 -3.13 -20.49 13.54
C THR A 14 -1.86 -21.11 14.12
N ARG A 15 -1.06 -21.84 13.32
CA ARG A 15 0.26 -22.38 13.73
C ARG A 15 1.29 -21.29 14.03
N TYR A 16 1.10 -20.10 13.47
CA TYR A 16 1.99 -18.94 13.63
C TYR A 16 1.37 -17.86 14.53
N SER A 17 0.27 -18.17 15.23
CA SER A 17 -0.47 -17.22 16.06
C SER A 17 -0.93 -15.97 15.30
N LEU A 18 -1.17 -16.11 13.99
CA LEU A 18 -1.71 -15.03 13.17
C LEU A 18 -3.22 -14.95 13.36
N SER A 19 -3.73 -13.72 13.41
CA SER A 19 -5.17 -13.46 13.25
C SER A 19 -5.64 -13.97 11.87
N PRO A 20 -6.93 -14.29 11.69
CA PRO A 20 -7.40 -14.78 10.40
C PRO A 20 -7.18 -13.71 9.32
N GLY A 21 -6.74 -14.11 8.14
CA GLY A 21 -6.55 -13.24 6.98
C GLY A 21 -7.75 -13.28 6.04
N GLU A 22 -7.53 -12.97 4.77
CA GLU A 22 -8.53 -13.17 3.72
C GLU A 22 -8.68 -14.67 3.46
N SER A 23 -9.87 -15.20 3.71
CA SER A 23 -10.18 -16.62 3.52
C SER A 23 -10.01 -17.06 2.07
N THR A 24 -9.39 -18.23 1.86
CA THR A 24 -9.32 -18.87 0.54
C THR A 24 -10.48 -19.86 0.30
N PRO A 25 -10.90 -20.10 -0.96
CA PRO A 25 -11.96 -21.06 -1.28
C PRO A 25 -11.71 -22.48 -0.76
N GLN A 26 -10.45 -22.92 -0.72
CA GLN A 26 -10.05 -24.26 -0.29
C GLN A 26 -10.04 -24.41 1.25
N GLY A 27 -10.08 -23.31 2.00
CA GLY A 27 -10.12 -23.31 3.46
C GLY A 27 -8.88 -23.86 4.15
N ASN A 28 -7.76 -24.02 3.44
CA ASN A 28 -6.51 -24.59 3.99
C ASN A 28 -5.47 -23.52 4.41
N GLY A 29 -5.81 -22.24 4.25
CA GLY A 29 -5.01 -21.11 4.65
C GLY A 29 -5.64 -19.79 4.22
N ASP A 30 -4.96 -18.70 4.57
CA ASP A 30 -5.45 -17.34 4.33
C ASP A 30 -4.41 -16.53 3.55
N VAL A 31 -4.89 -15.48 2.87
CA VAL A 31 -4.05 -14.49 2.20
C VAL A 31 -3.84 -13.29 3.12
N TYR A 32 -2.59 -12.81 3.18
CA TYR A 32 -2.16 -11.70 4.02
C TYR A 32 -1.40 -10.66 3.24
N SER A 33 -1.41 -9.42 3.72
CA SER A 33 -0.58 -8.34 3.19
C SER A 33 0.78 -8.31 3.88
N VAL A 34 1.83 -7.92 3.17
CA VAL A 34 3.16 -7.67 3.73
C VAL A 34 3.34 -6.16 3.92
N ALA A 35 3.73 -5.75 5.14
CA ALA A 35 3.78 -4.36 5.59
C ALA A 35 4.51 -3.42 4.63
N LEU A 36 5.71 -3.77 4.15
CA LEU A 36 6.46 -2.96 3.17
C LEU A 36 5.58 -2.60 1.95
N TYR A 37 4.87 -3.58 1.41
CA TYR A 37 4.11 -3.37 0.19
C TYR A 37 2.85 -2.56 0.44
N HIS A 38 2.25 -2.72 1.62
CA HIS A 38 1.15 -1.88 2.05
C HIS A 38 1.61 -0.42 2.29
N GLN A 39 2.76 -0.21 2.94
CA GLN A 39 3.37 1.12 3.10
C GLN A 39 3.65 1.80 1.74
N LEU A 40 4.21 1.05 0.79
CA LEU A 40 4.44 1.53 -0.59
C LEU A 40 3.13 1.83 -1.34
N HIS A 41 2.08 1.04 -1.12
CA HIS A 41 0.75 1.27 -1.68
C HIS A 41 0.16 2.58 -1.16
N CYS A 42 0.20 2.79 0.16
CA CYS A 42 -0.27 4.02 0.81
C CYS A 42 0.50 5.25 0.33
N LEU A 43 1.83 5.18 0.24
CA LEU A 43 2.64 6.27 -0.29
C LEU A 43 2.29 6.61 -1.75
N SER A 44 1.98 5.59 -2.56
CA SER A 44 1.52 5.79 -3.94
C SER A 44 0.14 6.45 -4.02
N ILE A 45 -0.77 6.14 -3.09
CA ILE A 45 -2.09 6.78 -2.97
C ILE A 45 -1.91 8.25 -2.60
N ILE A 46 -1.14 8.55 -1.56
CA ILE A 46 -0.88 9.92 -1.10
C ILE A 46 -0.30 10.75 -2.25
N ARG A 47 0.70 10.22 -2.95
CA ARG A 47 1.29 10.88 -4.12
C ARG A 47 0.25 11.16 -5.20
N ARG A 48 -0.55 10.17 -5.57
CA ARG A 48 -1.58 10.30 -6.62
C ARG A 48 -2.59 11.38 -6.23
N ASP A 49 -3.14 11.29 -5.02
CA ASP A 49 -4.23 12.15 -4.57
C ASP A 49 -3.74 13.60 -4.38
N TYR A 50 -2.50 13.79 -3.92
CA TYR A 50 -1.84 15.09 -3.88
C TYR A 50 -1.82 15.77 -5.26
N PHE A 51 -1.30 15.09 -6.29
CA PHE A 51 -1.22 15.70 -7.62
C PHE A 51 -2.59 15.82 -8.30
N ASN A 52 -3.52 14.88 -8.07
CA ASN A 52 -4.89 14.99 -8.56
C ASN A 52 -5.61 16.21 -7.96
N LEU A 53 -5.37 16.51 -6.68
CA LEU A 53 -5.93 17.69 -6.02
C LEU A 53 -5.40 18.96 -6.67
N LEU A 54 -4.08 19.09 -6.84
CA LEU A 54 -3.46 20.25 -7.48
C LEU A 54 -3.96 20.45 -8.92
N GLU A 55 -4.02 19.38 -9.72
CA GLU A 55 -4.58 19.44 -11.07
C GLU A 55 -6.06 19.83 -11.07
N GLY A 56 -6.84 19.30 -10.14
CA GLY A 56 -8.26 19.61 -10.00
C GLY A 56 -8.52 21.06 -9.61
N ILE A 57 -7.60 21.70 -8.88
CA ILE A 57 -7.66 23.13 -8.56
C ILE A 57 -7.41 23.95 -9.84
N LEU A 58 -6.35 23.67 -10.58
CA LEU A 58 -6.04 24.40 -11.83
C LEU A 58 -7.13 24.23 -12.90
N LYS A 59 -7.67 23.02 -13.08
CA LYS A 59 -8.74 22.75 -14.04
C LYS A 59 -10.02 23.52 -13.73
N ARG A 60 -10.35 23.72 -12.44
CA ARG A 60 -11.51 24.53 -12.04
C ARG A 60 -11.28 26.00 -12.33
N ASP A 61 -10.10 26.51 -11.99
CA ASP A 61 -9.71 27.88 -12.27
C ASP A 61 -9.74 28.21 -13.77
N GLU A 62 -9.30 27.29 -14.64
CA GLU A 62 -9.43 27.45 -16.10
C GLU A 62 -10.89 27.56 -16.57
N GLN A 63 -11.84 26.94 -15.86
CA GLN A 63 -13.25 26.92 -16.22
C GLN A 63 -14.02 28.14 -15.71
N ASP A 64 -13.75 28.59 -14.50
CA ASP A 64 -14.56 29.60 -13.82
C ASP A 64 -13.80 30.88 -13.42
N GLY A 65 -12.46 30.85 -13.44
CA GLY A 65 -11.59 31.97 -13.07
C GLY A 65 -11.77 32.46 -11.64
N ARG A 66 -12.33 31.63 -10.73
CA ARG A 66 -12.74 32.07 -9.38
C ARG A 66 -11.69 31.84 -8.31
N ILE A 67 -10.53 31.31 -8.67
CA ILE A 67 -9.46 31.03 -7.70
C ILE A 67 -8.61 32.29 -7.54
N ASP A 68 -8.28 32.61 -6.28
CA ASP A 68 -7.40 33.71 -5.93
C ASP A 68 -6.00 33.55 -6.56
N GLU A 69 -5.39 34.66 -6.98
CA GLU A 69 -4.09 34.66 -7.66
C GLU A 69 -2.97 34.06 -6.80
N ASP A 70 -3.00 34.28 -5.48
CA ASP A 70 -1.98 33.73 -4.59
C ASP A 70 -2.10 32.20 -4.51
N LEU A 71 -3.33 31.67 -4.44
CA LEU A 71 -3.58 30.23 -4.48
C LEU A 71 -3.20 29.61 -5.83
N ARG A 72 -3.51 30.28 -6.95
CA ARG A 72 -3.09 29.84 -8.29
C ARG A 72 -1.57 29.75 -8.39
N LYS A 73 -0.87 30.77 -7.91
CA LYS A 73 0.59 30.81 -7.88
C LYS A 73 1.15 29.68 -7.03
N GLU A 74 0.63 29.49 -5.82
CA GLU A 74 1.06 28.41 -4.92
C GLU A 74 0.90 27.04 -5.57
N VAL A 75 -0.25 26.75 -6.17
CA VAL A 75 -0.49 25.45 -6.84
C VAL A 75 0.48 25.22 -8.00
N ARG A 76 0.73 26.25 -8.84
CA ARG A 76 1.70 26.14 -9.94
C ARG A 76 3.12 25.91 -9.41
N GLU A 77 3.51 26.62 -8.35
CA GLU A 77 4.78 26.42 -7.68
C GLU A 77 4.87 24.99 -7.12
N GLN A 78 3.85 24.48 -6.44
CA GLN A 78 3.84 23.11 -5.92
C GLN A 78 3.90 22.04 -7.03
N MET A 79 3.29 22.29 -8.19
CA MET A 79 3.34 21.38 -9.34
C MET A 79 4.71 21.38 -10.05
N ALA A 80 5.32 22.56 -10.19
CA ALA A 80 6.64 22.74 -10.78
C ALA A 80 7.78 22.32 -9.83
N ASN A 81 7.56 22.47 -8.52
CA ASN A 81 8.53 22.14 -7.50
C ASN A 81 8.74 20.62 -7.41
N SER A 82 9.99 20.20 -7.57
CA SER A 82 10.38 18.79 -7.44
C SER A 82 10.42 18.31 -5.99
N HIS A 83 10.29 19.21 -5.00
CA HIS A 83 10.44 18.90 -3.57
C HIS A 83 9.52 17.77 -3.12
N ASN A 84 8.20 17.89 -3.33
CA ASN A 84 7.26 16.84 -2.93
C ASN A 84 7.51 15.52 -3.66
N ARG A 85 7.92 15.57 -4.94
CA ARG A 85 8.24 14.36 -5.73
C ARG A 85 9.45 13.64 -5.14
N HIS A 86 10.56 14.35 -4.93
CA HIS A 86 11.77 13.74 -4.38
C HIS A 86 11.58 13.33 -2.92
N CYS A 87 10.83 14.08 -2.11
CA CYS A 87 10.55 13.71 -0.71
C CYS A 87 9.77 12.41 -0.62
N MET A 88 8.73 12.23 -1.45
CA MET A 88 8.02 10.97 -1.53
C MET A 88 8.93 9.83 -2.01
N ASP A 89 9.81 10.08 -2.99
CA ASP A 89 10.82 9.10 -3.40
C ASP A 89 11.84 8.78 -2.30
N TYR A 90 12.21 9.75 -1.47
CA TYR A 90 13.12 9.57 -0.35
C TYR A 90 12.48 8.75 0.78
N ILE A 91 11.19 8.96 1.05
CA ILE A 91 10.41 8.11 1.95
C ILE A 91 10.33 6.69 1.38
N ARG A 92 10.06 6.52 0.08
CA ARG A 92 10.08 5.22 -0.59
C ARG A 92 11.41 4.49 -0.36
N LEU A 93 12.54 5.19 -0.53
CA LEU A 93 13.87 4.61 -0.29
C LEU A 93 14.04 4.17 1.16
N THR A 94 13.52 4.94 2.13
CA THR A 94 13.57 4.59 3.55
C THR A 94 12.74 3.33 3.83
N LEU A 95 11.51 3.27 3.33
CA LEU A 95 10.64 2.09 3.46
C LEU A 95 11.32 0.85 2.85
N GLU A 96 11.87 0.98 1.65
CA GLU A 96 12.59 -0.10 0.99
C GLU A 96 13.89 -0.50 1.70
N CYS A 97 14.54 0.42 2.43
CA CYS A 97 15.74 0.14 3.21
C CYS A 97 15.40 -0.67 4.47
N HIS A 98 14.32 -0.32 5.17
CA HIS A 98 13.84 -1.05 6.34
C HIS A 98 13.16 -2.38 5.98
N ALA A 99 12.55 -2.44 4.78
CA ALA A 99 11.89 -3.59 4.19
C ALA A 99 11.07 -4.40 5.21
N ASP A 100 10.07 -3.74 5.79
CA ASP A 100 9.21 -4.32 6.81
C ASP A 100 8.45 -5.55 6.27
N MET A 101 8.73 -6.71 6.85
CA MET A 101 8.16 -7.98 6.41
C MET A 101 7.01 -8.45 7.31
N THR A 102 6.50 -7.57 8.19
CA THR A 102 5.39 -7.91 9.05
C THR A 102 4.17 -8.35 8.24
N ILE A 103 3.56 -9.44 8.70
CA ILE A 103 2.35 -10.01 8.11
C ILE A 103 1.17 -9.26 8.69
N GLU A 104 0.45 -8.56 7.83
CA GLU A 104 -0.72 -7.79 8.18
C GLU A 104 -2.00 -8.49 7.73
N TRP A 105 -3.03 -8.37 8.55
CA TRP A 105 -4.35 -8.96 8.33
C TRP A 105 -5.42 -7.88 8.35
N GLU A 106 -6.59 -8.23 7.83
CA GLU A 106 -7.73 -7.32 7.78
C GLU A 106 -8.24 -7.01 9.19
N ARG A 107 -8.50 -5.75 9.48
CA ARG A 107 -9.20 -5.34 10.69
C ARG A 107 -10.66 -5.83 10.63
N THR A 108 -11.22 -6.12 11.79
CA THR A 108 -12.66 -6.33 11.97
C THR A 108 -13.35 -5.00 12.14
N GLU A 109 -14.23 -4.65 11.20
CA GLU A 109 -15.06 -3.45 11.25
C GLU A 109 -16.23 -3.62 12.23
N SER A 110 -16.91 -2.51 12.57
CA SER A 110 -18.02 -2.52 13.54
C SER A 110 -19.21 -3.40 13.14
N ASP A 111 -19.39 -3.63 11.84
CA ASP A 111 -20.43 -4.50 11.27
C ASP A 111 -19.97 -5.97 11.13
N GLY A 112 -18.76 -6.29 11.59
CA GLY A 112 -18.15 -7.62 11.49
C GLY A 112 -17.48 -7.92 10.15
N SER A 113 -17.56 -7.02 9.16
CA SER A 113 -16.87 -7.19 7.89
C SER A 113 -15.35 -7.01 8.05
N ARG A 114 -14.59 -7.59 7.11
CA ARG A 114 -13.12 -7.56 7.08
C ARG A 114 -12.67 -7.32 5.65
N PHE A 115 -12.08 -6.15 5.42
CA PHE A 115 -11.64 -5.73 4.08
C PHE A 115 -10.55 -4.66 4.09
N GLN A 116 -10.29 -4.01 5.23
CA GLN A 116 -9.21 -3.03 5.37
C GLN A 116 -8.07 -3.61 6.18
N VAL A 117 -6.85 -3.48 5.68
CA VAL A 117 -5.63 -3.71 6.44
C VAL A 117 -5.14 -2.33 6.88
N ASP A 118 -4.81 -2.15 8.16
CA ASP A 118 -4.28 -0.87 8.67
C ASP A 118 -2.92 -0.99 9.38
N GLY A 119 -2.42 -2.20 9.59
CA GLY A 119 -1.09 -2.48 10.15
C GLY A 119 -0.93 -2.08 11.63
N MET A 120 -2.02 -1.65 12.29
CA MET A 120 -2.00 -1.18 13.66
C MET A 120 -2.05 -2.37 14.63
N GLN A 121 -1.39 -2.22 15.79
CA GLN A 121 -1.29 -3.26 16.83
C GLN A 121 -0.54 -4.53 16.41
N ILE A 122 0.14 -4.52 15.26
CA ILE A 122 1.00 -5.60 14.79
C ILE A 122 2.46 -5.19 15.04
N PRO A 123 3.29 -6.00 15.72
CA PRO A 123 4.71 -5.73 15.88
C PRO A 123 5.46 -5.69 14.53
N HIS A 124 6.35 -4.71 14.36
CA HIS A 124 7.12 -4.49 13.13
C HIS A 124 8.61 -4.79 13.35
N GLU A 125 9.22 -5.60 12.48
CA GLU A 125 10.63 -6.00 12.57
C GLU A 125 11.39 -5.73 11.25
N CYS A 126 12.54 -5.04 11.32
CA CYS A 126 13.35 -4.71 10.14
C CYS A 126 14.06 -5.95 9.56
N LYS A 127 13.99 -6.14 8.23
CA LYS A 127 14.68 -7.24 7.51
C LYS A 127 15.35 -6.74 6.22
N LYS A 128 16.14 -7.60 5.55
CA LYS A 128 16.89 -7.22 4.33
C LYS A 128 16.01 -7.32 3.07
N LYS A 129 15.88 -6.21 2.31
CA LYS A 129 15.10 -6.13 1.06
C LYS A 129 15.44 -7.19 0.02
N SER A 130 16.71 -7.48 -0.22
CA SER A 130 17.14 -8.37 -1.30
C SER A 130 16.63 -9.81 -1.17
N ALA A 131 16.35 -10.27 0.05
CA ALA A 131 15.75 -11.58 0.28
C ALA A 131 14.24 -11.61 -0.09
N LEU A 132 13.59 -10.45 -0.12
CA LEU A 132 12.15 -10.32 -0.30
C LEU A 132 11.74 -10.40 -1.78
N ASP A 133 12.52 -9.80 -2.68
CA ASP A 133 12.16 -9.70 -4.11
C ASP A 133 12.00 -11.06 -4.81
N GLY A 134 12.80 -12.06 -4.43
CA GLY A 134 12.65 -13.43 -4.94
C GLY A 134 11.41 -14.11 -4.37
N PHE A 135 11.30 -14.09 -3.04
CA PHE A 135 10.17 -14.67 -2.31
C PHE A 135 8.82 -14.15 -2.80
N MET A 136 8.67 -12.83 -2.98
CA MET A 136 7.38 -12.23 -3.35
C MET A 136 6.95 -12.55 -4.79
N ARG A 137 7.88 -12.84 -5.70
CA ARG A 137 7.54 -13.30 -7.06
C ARG A 137 6.94 -14.70 -7.04
N GLU A 138 7.44 -15.57 -6.16
CA GLU A 138 6.89 -16.91 -5.97
C GLU A 138 5.52 -16.84 -5.29
N GLN A 139 5.39 -16.01 -4.25
CA GLN A 139 4.12 -15.83 -3.55
C GLN A 139 3.02 -15.24 -4.44
N MET A 140 3.37 -14.36 -5.39
CA MET A 140 2.40 -13.82 -6.36
C MET A 140 1.64 -14.93 -7.10
N LYS A 141 2.36 -15.90 -7.67
CA LYS A 141 1.75 -17.01 -8.41
C LYS A 141 0.86 -17.83 -7.50
N ARG A 142 1.38 -18.14 -6.30
CA ARG A 142 0.66 -18.92 -5.29
C ARG A 142 -0.64 -18.25 -4.84
N VAL A 143 -0.62 -16.94 -4.57
CA VAL A 143 -1.81 -16.16 -4.18
C VAL A 143 -2.85 -16.15 -5.29
N GLU A 144 -2.43 -16.02 -6.55
CA GLU A 144 -3.34 -16.09 -7.70
C GLU A 144 -3.99 -17.47 -7.87
N GLU A 145 -3.23 -18.55 -7.66
CA GLU A 145 -3.72 -19.93 -7.70
C GLU A 145 -4.76 -20.20 -6.59
N VAL A 146 -4.40 -19.89 -5.33
CA VAL A 146 -5.31 -20.14 -4.20
C VAL A 146 -6.60 -19.33 -4.30
N ARG A 147 -6.54 -18.04 -4.68
CA ARG A 147 -7.74 -17.23 -4.87
C ARG A 147 -8.64 -17.76 -5.99
N ARG A 148 -8.07 -18.43 -7.00
CA ARG A 148 -8.82 -19.03 -8.12
C ARG A 148 -9.41 -20.40 -7.82
N GLY A 149 -9.10 -21.01 -6.68
CA GLY A 149 -9.57 -22.37 -6.41
C GLY A 149 -8.72 -23.48 -7.06
N VAL A 150 -7.54 -23.15 -7.64
CA VAL A 150 -6.71 -24.07 -8.45
C VAL A 150 -5.52 -24.59 -7.65
#